data_AF-A0A6E8WBN6-F1
#
_entry.id   AF-A0A6E8WBN6-F1
#
_cell.length_a   1.000
_cell.length_b   1.000
_cell.length_c   1.000
_cell.angle_alpha   90.00
_cell.angle_beta   90.00
_cell.angle_gamma   90.00
#
_symmetry.space_group_name_H-M   'P 1'
#
loop_
_entity.id
_entity.type
_entity.pdbx_description
1 polymer ?
#
loop_
_entity_poly.entity_id
_entity_poly.type
_entity_poly.pdbx_seq_one_letter_code
_entity_poly.pdbx_strand_id
1 'polypeptide(L)'
;MCKGVLFCVVLLVLVDSYASLRVKRQFFAPSEECVISHTDIDELVQLTKLIEGRKSSRKRPLNRNPSSPTQTTTDECSRKLGEFKVSIQDVLTRYSSMQKPSISANQYELLKAQQESELTDLMRRVDNLEREVEQRFRAEIERLRNSLQQLKRRLNDNLRLLEQEREAGRKAQEALCVEYIQGGNIEEAARIYRALNGTYDMARLTNDTYQMDADVVGSLVDFFVALQEDGQTFGTIGGYEMLYKLLERNNQLNRERSRIIFHSLVGLEHFYSDPLDIGRVETMRVKMINKLQSFVKGKVAGRR
;
A
#
# COMPACT_ATOMS: atom_id res chain seq x y z
N MET A 1 59.49 2.82 -76.27
CA MET A 1 58.02 2.62 -76.16
C MET A 1 57.76 1.32 -75.42
N CYS A 2 56.68 1.20 -74.63
CA CYS A 2 56.35 0.09 -73.70
C CYS A 2 56.80 0.25 -72.23
N LYS A 3 56.39 1.33 -71.55
CA LYS A 3 56.31 1.38 -70.07
C LYS A 3 55.01 1.97 -69.50
N GLY A 4 54.10 2.48 -70.34
CA GLY A 4 52.83 3.09 -69.89
C GLY A 4 51.61 2.16 -69.84
N VAL A 5 51.68 0.96 -70.44
CA VAL A 5 50.50 0.06 -70.54
C VAL A 5 50.43 -0.92 -69.36
N LEU A 6 51.57 -1.27 -68.75
CA LEU A 6 51.59 -2.24 -67.64
C LEU A 6 50.99 -1.70 -66.33
N PHE A 7 51.01 -0.39 -66.11
CA PHE A 7 50.52 0.22 -64.86
C PHE A 7 48.98 0.32 -64.81
N CYS A 8 48.30 0.39 -65.96
CA CYS A 8 46.84 0.42 -66.02
C CYS A 8 46.21 -0.97 -65.85
N VAL A 9 46.89 -2.04 -66.27
CA VAL A 9 46.36 -3.41 -66.15
C VAL A 9 46.43 -3.92 -64.71
N VAL A 10 47.43 -3.51 -63.92
CA VAL A 10 47.55 -3.91 -62.51
C VAL A 10 46.52 -3.21 -61.61
N LEU A 11 46.10 -1.98 -61.95
CA LEU A 11 45.05 -1.27 -61.22
C LEU A 11 43.63 -1.77 -61.54
N LEU A 12 43.38 -2.26 -62.77
CA LEU A 12 42.08 -2.84 -63.12
C LEU A 12 41.87 -4.25 -62.52
N VAL A 13 42.94 -5.01 -62.26
CA VAL A 13 42.84 -6.35 -61.64
C VAL A 13 42.72 -6.28 -60.09
N LEU A 14 43.12 -5.17 -59.46
CA LEU A 14 42.99 -4.98 -58.01
C LEU A 14 41.62 -4.45 -57.55
N VAL A 15 40.78 -3.95 -58.46
CA VAL A 15 39.38 -3.56 -58.13
C VAL A 15 38.42 -4.74 -58.32
N ASP A 16 38.78 -5.75 -59.12
CA ASP A 16 37.98 -6.96 -59.35
C ASP A 16 38.16 -8.09 -58.30
N SER A 17 38.96 -7.85 -57.24
CA SER A 17 39.21 -8.83 -56.17
C SER A 17 38.67 -8.45 -54.78
N TYR A 18 37.79 -7.45 -54.68
CA TYR A 18 36.88 -7.38 -53.52
C TYR A 18 35.67 -8.28 -53.78
N ALA A 19 35.91 -9.57 -53.53
CA ALA A 19 34.99 -10.48 -52.89
C ALA A 19 33.49 -10.10 -53.00
N SER A 20 32.86 -10.65 -54.04
CA SER A 20 31.72 -11.55 -53.88
C SER A 20 31.12 -11.59 -52.47
N LEU A 21 30.26 -10.63 -52.17
CA LEU A 21 29.11 -10.86 -51.30
C LEU A 21 27.89 -10.55 -52.14
N ARG A 22 27.50 -11.54 -52.96
CA ARG A 22 26.10 -11.71 -53.32
C ARG A 22 25.34 -11.71 -51.99
N VAL A 23 24.84 -10.55 -51.58
CA VAL A 23 23.75 -10.46 -50.63
C VAL A 23 22.59 -11.11 -51.35
N LYS A 24 22.48 -12.43 -51.19
CA LYS A 24 21.24 -13.16 -51.35
C LYS A 24 20.26 -12.33 -50.53
N ARG A 25 19.37 -11.58 -51.20
CA ARG A 25 18.18 -11.04 -50.55
C ARG A 25 17.56 -12.27 -49.91
N GLN A 26 17.82 -12.46 -48.62
CA GLN A 26 16.98 -13.28 -47.79
C GLN A 26 15.66 -12.51 -47.86
N PHE A 27 14.79 -12.95 -48.77
CA PHE A 27 13.38 -12.81 -48.53
C PHE A 27 13.20 -13.45 -47.15
N PHE A 28 13.12 -12.60 -46.13
CA PHE A 28 12.45 -13.00 -44.91
C PHE A 28 11.11 -13.55 -45.42
N ALA A 29 10.91 -14.86 -45.22
CA ALA A 29 9.60 -15.43 -45.39
C ALA A 29 8.60 -14.48 -44.70
N PRO A 30 7.42 -14.20 -45.30
CA PRO A 30 6.41 -13.41 -44.62
C PRO A 30 6.30 -13.94 -43.20
N SER A 31 6.53 -13.09 -42.20
CA SER A 31 6.21 -13.42 -40.81
C SER A 31 4.80 -13.99 -40.82
N GLU A 32 4.61 -15.20 -40.31
CA GLU A 32 3.32 -15.89 -40.26
C GLU A 32 2.21 -14.87 -40.03
N GLU A 33 1.25 -14.79 -40.96
CA GLU A 33 0.19 -13.77 -40.91
C GLU A 33 -0.49 -13.87 -39.54
N CYS A 34 -0.23 -12.88 -38.69
CA CYS A 34 -0.88 -12.72 -37.42
C CYS A 34 -2.37 -12.41 -37.67
N VAL A 35 -3.21 -13.44 -37.72
CA VAL A 35 -4.65 -13.27 -37.85
C VAL A 35 -5.21 -13.01 -36.45
N ILE A 36 -5.54 -11.73 -36.19
CA ILE A 36 -6.22 -11.34 -34.96
C ILE A 36 -7.72 -11.54 -35.15
N SER A 37 -8.34 -12.35 -34.29
CA SER A 37 -9.80 -12.45 -34.27
C SER A 37 -10.44 -11.20 -33.65
N HIS A 38 -11.35 -10.56 -34.38
CA HIS A 38 -12.14 -9.44 -33.86
C HIS A 38 -12.90 -9.79 -32.58
N THR A 39 -13.35 -11.05 -32.42
CA THR A 39 -14.05 -11.50 -31.22
C THR A 39 -13.17 -11.45 -29.98
N ASP A 40 -11.88 -11.76 -30.11
CA ASP A 40 -10.96 -11.83 -28.98
C ASP A 40 -10.62 -10.42 -28.47
N ILE A 41 -10.50 -9.45 -29.39
CA ILE A 41 -10.37 -8.03 -29.03
C ILE A 41 -11.64 -7.49 -28.38
N ASP A 42 -12.82 -7.81 -28.92
CA ASP A 42 -14.08 -7.36 -28.31
C ASP A 42 -14.28 -7.97 -26.91
N GLU A 43 -13.88 -9.23 -26.68
CA GLU A 43 -13.86 -9.85 -25.35
C GLU A 43 -12.93 -9.12 -24.39
N LEU A 44 -11.70 -8.80 -24.81
CA LEU A 44 -10.74 -8.03 -24.01
C LEU A 44 -11.29 -6.64 -23.67
N VAL A 45 -11.84 -5.93 -24.66
CA VAL A 45 -12.49 -4.63 -24.48
C VAL A 45 -13.66 -4.74 -23.50
N GLN A 46 -14.50 -5.78 -23.59
CA GLN A 46 -15.57 -6.00 -22.63
C GLN A 46 -15.04 -6.26 -21.20
N LEU A 47 -13.96 -7.02 -21.04
CA LEU A 47 -13.33 -7.24 -19.73
C LEU A 47 -12.86 -5.92 -19.10
N THR A 48 -12.30 -5.00 -19.90
CA THR A 48 -11.91 -3.66 -19.40
C THR A 48 -13.07 -2.80 -18.91
N LYS A 49 -14.31 -3.09 -19.36
CA LYS A 49 -15.51 -2.37 -18.94
C LYS A 49 -16.14 -2.92 -17.66
N LEU A 50 -15.72 -4.09 -17.17
CA LEU A 50 -16.34 -4.74 -15.99
C LEU A 50 -16.20 -3.94 -14.67
N ILE A 51 -15.35 -2.92 -14.64
CA ILE A 51 -15.21 -2.02 -13.49
C ILE A 51 -16.40 -1.04 -13.39
N GLU A 52 -17.13 -0.80 -14.49
CA GLU A 52 -18.22 0.18 -14.57
C GLU A 52 -19.45 -0.15 -13.69
N GLY A 53 -19.53 -1.35 -13.08
CA GLY A 53 -20.81 -1.84 -12.52
C GLY A 53 -20.83 -2.43 -11.11
N ARG A 54 -19.73 -2.48 -10.34
CA ARG A 54 -19.76 -3.15 -9.01
C ARG A 54 -20.05 -2.19 -7.85
N LYS A 55 -21.30 -1.72 -7.77
CA LYS A 55 -22.02 -1.79 -6.47
C LYS A 55 -22.47 -3.24 -6.30
N SER A 56 -22.38 -3.74 -5.07
CA SER A 56 -22.72 -5.08 -4.58
C SER A 56 -23.53 -6.01 -5.52
N SER A 57 -23.15 -7.30 -5.50
CA SER A 57 -23.93 -8.45 -5.99
C SER A 57 -23.75 -8.80 -7.47
N ARG A 58 -22.75 -9.65 -7.74
CA ARG A 58 -22.95 -10.76 -8.68
C ARG A 58 -22.02 -11.91 -8.32
N LYS A 59 -22.62 -13.09 -8.18
CA LYS A 59 -21.99 -14.38 -7.93
C LYS A 59 -20.68 -14.51 -8.72
N ARG A 60 -19.66 -14.99 -8.00
CA ARG A 60 -18.40 -15.55 -8.52
C ARG A 60 -18.67 -16.28 -9.83
N PRO A 61 -18.02 -15.95 -10.96
CA PRO A 61 -18.04 -16.84 -12.11
C PRO A 61 -17.49 -18.18 -11.63
N LEU A 62 -18.32 -19.21 -11.77
CA LEU A 62 -17.97 -20.57 -11.45
C LEU A 62 -16.71 -20.94 -12.25
N ASN A 63 -15.75 -21.51 -11.54
CA ASN A 63 -14.52 -22.10 -12.02
C ASN A 63 -14.77 -22.84 -13.37
N ARG A 64 -14.42 -22.20 -14.49
CA ARG A 64 -14.20 -22.92 -15.74
C ARG A 64 -12.75 -23.37 -15.69
N ASN A 65 -12.57 -24.67 -15.47
CA ASN A 65 -11.29 -25.34 -15.65
C ASN A 65 -10.62 -24.84 -16.94
N PRO A 66 -9.28 -24.68 -16.96
CA PRO A 66 -8.58 -24.45 -18.20
C PRO A 66 -8.86 -25.66 -19.08
N SER A 67 -9.68 -25.46 -20.11
CA SER A 67 -9.82 -26.43 -21.18
C SER A 67 -8.41 -26.69 -21.70
N SER A 68 -8.01 -27.95 -21.63
CA SER A 68 -6.78 -28.51 -22.17
C SER A 68 -6.43 -27.87 -23.51
N PRO A 69 -5.15 -27.63 -23.81
CA PRO A 69 -4.76 -27.08 -25.09
C PRO A 69 -5.04 -28.13 -26.17
N THR A 70 -6.22 -28.05 -26.79
CA THR A 70 -6.45 -28.69 -28.09
C THR A 70 -5.48 -28.03 -29.05
N GLN A 71 -4.47 -28.82 -29.42
CA GLN A 71 -3.48 -28.52 -30.43
C GLN A 71 -4.18 -28.22 -31.76
N THR A 72 -4.41 -26.94 -32.01
CA THR A 72 -4.60 -26.40 -33.34
C THR A 72 -3.73 -25.16 -33.36
N THR A 73 -2.74 -25.17 -34.26
CA THR A 73 -1.83 -24.08 -34.61
C THR A 73 -2.44 -22.70 -34.39
N THR A 74 -2.30 -22.15 -33.19
CA THR A 74 -2.76 -20.79 -32.88
C THR A 74 -1.60 -19.86 -33.10
N ASP A 75 -1.74 -18.98 -34.08
CA ASP A 75 -0.83 -17.89 -34.40
C ASP A 75 -0.32 -17.19 -33.14
N GLU A 76 0.95 -16.74 -33.16
CA GLU A 76 1.63 -16.12 -32.02
C GLU A 76 0.81 -14.99 -31.37
N CYS A 77 0.04 -14.26 -32.18
CA CYS A 77 -0.86 -13.20 -31.73
C CYS A 77 -2.07 -13.68 -30.94
N SER A 78 -2.68 -14.81 -31.31
CA SER A 78 -3.80 -15.40 -30.56
C SER A 78 -3.33 -15.82 -29.16
N ARG A 79 -2.09 -16.33 -29.06
CA ARG A 79 -1.46 -16.62 -27.76
C ARG A 79 -1.24 -15.35 -26.94
N LYS A 80 -0.71 -14.27 -27.53
CA LYS A 80 -0.53 -12.96 -26.86
C LYS A 80 -1.87 -12.38 -26.37
N LEU A 81 -2.95 -12.50 -27.15
CA LEU A 81 -4.32 -12.11 -26.76
C LEU A 81 -4.86 -12.93 -25.58
N GLY A 82 -4.60 -14.24 -25.56
CA GLY A 82 -4.89 -15.09 -24.41
C GLY A 82 -4.16 -14.66 -23.14
N GLU A 83 -2.88 -14.30 -23.24
CA GLU A 83 -2.10 -13.79 -22.11
C GLU A 83 -2.61 -12.42 -21.60
N PHE A 84 -3.05 -11.53 -22.50
CA PHE A 84 -3.71 -10.28 -22.11
C PHE A 84 -4.99 -10.54 -21.31
N LYS A 85 -5.79 -11.51 -21.73
CA LYS A 85 -7.05 -11.87 -21.08
C LYS A 85 -6.84 -12.29 -19.63
N VAL A 86 -5.87 -13.19 -19.40
CA VAL A 86 -5.51 -13.65 -18.05
C VAL A 86 -4.99 -12.49 -17.20
N SER A 87 -4.11 -11.66 -17.77
CA SER A 87 -3.53 -10.51 -17.05
C SER A 87 -4.60 -9.48 -16.63
N ILE A 88 -5.58 -9.17 -17.50
CA ILE A 88 -6.70 -8.28 -17.15
C ILE A 88 -7.57 -8.90 -16.05
N GLN A 89 -7.84 -10.21 -16.09
CA GLN A 89 -8.61 -10.90 -15.06
C GLN A 89 -7.91 -10.90 -13.70
N ASP A 90 -6.59 -11.04 -13.70
CA ASP A 90 -5.77 -10.98 -12.48
C ASP A 90 -5.78 -9.58 -11.86
N VAL A 91 -5.67 -8.53 -12.68
CA VAL A 91 -5.82 -7.13 -12.23
C VAL A 91 -7.19 -6.91 -11.59
N LEU A 92 -8.27 -7.40 -12.23
CA LEU A 92 -9.63 -7.28 -11.69
C LEU A 92 -9.81 -8.04 -10.37
N THR A 93 -9.18 -9.21 -10.24
CA THR A 93 -9.25 -10.04 -9.03
C THR A 93 -8.48 -9.42 -7.86
N ARG A 94 -7.32 -8.82 -8.12
CA ARG A 94 -6.55 -8.06 -7.14
C ARG A 94 -7.30 -6.83 -6.66
N TYR A 95 -7.87 -6.06 -7.58
CA TYR A 95 -8.72 -4.92 -7.24
C TYR A 95 -9.91 -5.33 -6.35
N SER A 96 -10.60 -6.42 -6.69
CA SER A 96 -11.69 -6.95 -5.86
C SER A 96 -11.22 -7.43 -4.48
N SER A 97 -9.96 -7.85 -4.35
CA SER A 97 -9.38 -8.24 -3.07
C SER A 97 -9.11 -7.00 -2.21
N MET A 98 -8.52 -5.95 -2.78
CA MET A 98 -8.26 -4.67 -2.10
C MET A 98 -9.51 -3.99 -1.53
N GLN A 99 -10.68 -4.22 -2.12
CA GLN A 99 -11.95 -3.72 -1.59
C GLN A 99 -12.37 -4.35 -0.25
N LYS A 100 -11.74 -5.45 0.19
CA LYS A 100 -12.11 -6.11 1.45
C LYS A 100 -11.66 -5.27 2.66
N PRO A 101 -12.55 -5.09 3.66
CA PRO A 101 -12.22 -4.29 4.86
C PRO A 101 -11.16 -4.94 5.76
N SER A 102 -10.93 -6.25 5.63
CA SER A 102 -9.99 -7.02 6.46
C SER A 102 -8.54 -6.96 5.98
N ILE A 103 -8.22 -6.21 4.92
CA ILE A 103 -6.86 -6.13 4.38
C ILE A 103 -6.02 -5.14 5.20
N SER A 104 -4.85 -5.60 5.64
CA SER A 104 -3.88 -4.76 6.34
C SER A 104 -3.29 -3.67 5.43
N ALA A 105 -2.81 -2.57 6.01
CA ALA A 105 -2.22 -1.46 5.25
C ALA A 105 -1.02 -1.93 4.39
N ASN A 106 -0.12 -2.74 4.95
CA ASN A 106 1.04 -3.27 4.22
C ASN A 106 0.63 -4.16 3.04
N GLN A 107 -0.41 -4.98 3.22
CA GLN A 107 -0.94 -5.82 2.15
C GLN A 107 -1.64 -5.00 1.08
N TYR A 108 -2.33 -3.92 1.46
CA TYR A 108 -2.93 -2.98 0.52
C TYR A 108 -1.88 -2.31 -0.37
N GLU A 109 -0.82 -1.74 0.21
CA GLU A 109 0.26 -1.09 -0.55
C GLU A 109 0.98 -2.07 -1.49
N LEU A 110 1.23 -3.31 -1.04
CA LEU A 110 1.81 -4.34 -1.89
C LEU A 110 0.91 -4.65 -3.10
N LEU A 111 -0.38 -4.87 -2.86
CA LEU A 111 -1.34 -5.18 -3.94
C LEU A 111 -1.49 -4.01 -4.91
N LYS A 112 -1.48 -2.77 -4.41
CA LYS A 112 -1.49 -1.55 -5.21
C LYS A 112 -0.26 -1.48 -6.12
N ALA A 113 0.94 -1.63 -5.56
CA ALA A 113 2.19 -1.59 -6.32
C ALA A 113 2.23 -2.70 -7.40
N GLN A 114 1.81 -3.92 -7.05
CA GLN A 114 1.69 -5.02 -8.01
C GLN A 114 0.74 -4.68 -9.15
N GLN A 115 -0.42 -4.09 -8.84
CA GLN A 115 -1.41 -3.71 -9.85
C GLN A 115 -0.91 -2.60 -10.78
N GLU A 116 -0.21 -1.58 -10.26
CA GLU A 116 0.38 -0.51 -11.07
C GLU A 116 1.47 -1.02 -12.01
N SER A 117 2.32 -1.94 -11.52
CA SER A 117 3.34 -2.60 -12.34
C SER A 117 2.70 -3.41 -13.48
N GLU A 118 1.70 -4.23 -13.16
CA GLU A 118 1.06 -5.10 -14.15
C GLU A 118 0.30 -4.32 -15.22
N LEU A 119 -0.40 -3.25 -14.84
CA LEU A 119 -1.06 -2.36 -15.81
C LEU A 119 -0.03 -1.70 -16.74
N THR A 120 1.13 -1.33 -16.21
CA THR A 120 2.21 -0.74 -17.01
C THR A 120 2.81 -1.75 -17.97
N ASP A 121 3.03 -2.99 -17.52
CA ASP A 121 3.52 -4.07 -18.38
C ASP A 121 2.50 -4.48 -19.44
N LEU A 122 1.21 -4.50 -19.10
CA LEU A 122 0.13 -4.78 -20.03
C LEU A 122 0.08 -3.71 -21.14
N MET A 123 0.22 -2.43 -20.79
CA MET A 123 0.31 -1.34 -21.78
C MET A 123 1.52 -1.50 -22.70
N ARG A 124 2.71 -1.82 -22.16
CA ARG A 124 3.91 -2.04 -22.98
C ARG A 124 3.75 -3.22 -23.94
N ARG A 125 3.12 -4.30 -23.47
CA ARG A 125 2.84 -5.48 -24.31
C ARG A 125 1.88 -5.13 -25.45
N VAL A 126 0.85 -4.31 -25.21
CA VAL A 126 -0.05 -3.84 -26.27
C VAL A 126 0.66 -2.92 -27.26
N ASP A 127 1.50 -2.00 -26.78
CA ASP A 127 2.31 -1.13 -27.64
C ASP A 127 3.28 -1.94 -28.53
N ASN A 128 3.82 -3.06 -28.02
CA ASN A 128 4.64 -3.98 -28.81
C ASN A 128 3.80 -4.77 -29.83
N LEU A 129 2.61 -5.22 -29.46
CA LEU A 129 1.69 -5.89 -30.39
C LEU A 129 1.29 -4.94 -31.53
N GLU A 130 1.06 -3.66 -31.25
CA GLU A 130 0.77 -2.63 -32.27
C GLU A 130 1.90 -2.52 -33.33
N ARG A 131 3.16 -2.71 -32.92
CA ARG A 131 4.33 -2.66 -33.80
C ARG A 131 4.49 -3.90 -34.67
N GLU A 132 4.05 -5.05 -34.19
CA GLU A 132 4.21 -6.35 -34.86
C GLU A 132 3.08 -6.66 -35.86
N VAL A 133 2.01 -5.87 -35.85
CA VAL A 133 0.76 -6.20 -36.57
C VAL A 133 0.58 -5.37 -37.84
N GLU A 134 -0.01 -6.02 -38.86
CA GLU A 134 -0.31 -5.41 -40.16
C GLU A 134 -1.23 -4.19 -40.06
N GLN A 135 -1.10 -3.26 -41.01
CA GLN A 135 -1.89 -2.02 -41.04
C GLN A 135 -3.40 -2.23 -40.93
N ARG A 136 -3.92 -3.36 -41.43
CA ARG A 136 -5.36 -3.69 -41.40
C ARG A 136 -5.94 -3.89 -39.99
N PHE A 137 -5.12 -4.26 -39.00
CA PHE A 137 -5.56 -4.52 -37.62
C PHE A 137 -5.14 -3.42 -36.63
N ARG A 138 -4.52 -2.33 -37.11
CA ARG A 138 -4.08 -1.22 -36.26
C ARG A 138 -5.24 -0.52 -35.58
N ALA A 139 -6.38 -0.40 -36.24
CA ALA A 139 -7.55 0.26 -35.66
C ALA A 139 -8.09 -0.51 -34.44
N GLU A 140 -8.07 -1.83 -34.50
CA GLU A 140 -8.52 -2.73 -33.44
C GLU A 140 -7.56 -2.73 -32.25
N ILE A 141 -6.25 -2.72 -32.51
CA ILE A 141 -5.24 -2.63 -31.45
C ILE A 141 -5.29 -1.25 -30.78
N GLU A 142 -5.47 -0.18 -31.56
CA GLU A 142 -5.60 1.16 -31.00
C GLU A 142 -6.90 1.29 -30.17
N ARG A 143 -7.97 0.59 -30.56
CA ARG A 143 -9.19 0.47 -29.73
C ARG A 143 -8.94 -0.28 -28.43
N LEU A 144 -8.16 -1.36 -28.45
CA LEU A 144 -7.74 -2.09 -27.25
C LEU A 144 -6.87 -1.20 -26.34
N ARG A 145 -5.90 -0.49 -26.91
CA ARG A 145 -5.03 0.46 -26.21
C ARG A 145 -5.83 1.56 -25.50
N ASN A 146 -6.77 2.19 -26.21
CA ASN A 146 -7.63 3.22 -25.64
C ASN A 146 -8.51 2.66 -24.51
N SER A 147 -9.03 1.45 -24.65
CA SER A 147 -9.83 0.78 -23.61
C SER A 147 -8.99 0.47 -22.36
N LEU A 148 -7.74 0.04 -22.54
CA LEU A 148 -6.81 -0.20 -21.44
C LEU A 148 -6.35 1.09 -20.75
N GLN A 149 -6.13 2.17 -21.51
CA GLN A 149 -5.86 3.48 -20.91
C GLN A 149 -7.03 3.97 -20.06
N GLN A 150 -8.27 3.79 -20.54
CA GLN A 150 -9.47 4.11 -19.76
C GLN A 150 -9.58 3.24 -18.50
N LEU A 151 -9.31 1.94 -18.61
CA LEU A 151 -9.27 1.03 -17.47
C LEU A 151 -8.24 1.47 -16.42
N LYS A 152 -7.02 1.81 -16.84
CA LYS A 152 -5.96 2.30 -15.94
C LYS A 152 -6.38 3.56 -15.20
N ARG A 153 -6.92 4.55 -15.92
CA ARG A 153 -7.40 5.80 -15.30
C ARG A 153 -8.47 5.52 -14.24
N ARG A 154 -9.47 4.70 -14.57
CA ARG A 154 -10.57 4.35 -13.65
C ARG A 154 -10.10 3.54 -12.44
N LEU A 155 -9.18 2.60 -12.63
CA LEU A 155 -8.59 1.85 -11.52
C LEU A 155 -7.85 2.77 -10.56
N ASN A 156 -7.05 3.70 -11.08
CA ASN A 156 -6.35 4.68 -10.26
C ASN A 156 -7.33 5.61 -9.53
N ASP A 157 -8.38 6.09 -10.19
CA ASP A 157 -9.42 6.91 -9.56
C ASP A 157 -10.13 6.17 -8.43
N ASN A 158 -10.50 4.91 -8.67
CA ASN A 158 -11.16 4.08 -7.66
C ASN A 158 -10.23 3.73 -6.49
N LEU A 159 -8.95 3.45 -6.74
CA LEU A 159 -7.96 3.22 -5.68
C LEU A 159 -7.80 4.47 -4.81
N ARG A 160 -7.76 5.66 -5.44
CA ARG A 160 -7.72 6.92 -4.71
C ARG A 160 -8.96 7.14 -3.85
N LEU A 161 -10.16 6.82 -4.36
CA LEU A 161 -11.39 6.89 -3.58
C LEU A 161 -11.38 5.90 -2.41
N LEU A 162 -10.92 4.67 -2.63
CA LEU A 162 -10.81 3.65 -1.59
C LEU A 162 -9.80 4.06 -0.49
N GLU A 163 -8.69 4.70 -0.86
CA GLU A 163 -7.74 5.30 0.09
C GLU A 163 -8.40 6.39 0.91
N GLN A 164 -9.17 7.28 0.27
CA GLN A 164 -9.89 8.34 0.97
C GLN A 164 -10.94 7.79 1.94
N GLU A 165 -11.70 6.76 1.56
CA GLU A 165 -12.68 6.10 2.43
C GLU A 165 -12.01 5.39 3.60
N ARG A 166 -10.90 4.69 3.37
CA ARG A 166 -10.11 4.03 4.43
C ARG A 166 -9.53 5.05 5.40
N GLU A 167 -9.02 6.16 4.90
CA GLU A 167 -8.49 7.24 5.72
C GLU A 167 -9.60 7.91 6.55
N ALA A 168 -10.75 8.19 5.94
CA ALA A 168 -11.91 8.73 6.65
C ALA A 168 -12.41 7.75 7.72
N GLY A 169 -12.47 6.45 7.41
CA GLY A 169 -12.84 5.40 8.36
C GLY A 169 -11.88 5.30 9.54
N ARG A 170 -10.57 5.39 9.29
CA ARG A 170 -9.54 5.42 10.34
C ARG A 170 -9.71 6.63 11.25
N LYS A 171 -9.86 7.83 10.68
CA LYS A 171 -10.11 9.06 11.46
C LYS A 171 -11.38 8.98 12.29
N ALA A 172 -12.44 8.36 11.76
CA ALA A 172 -13.67 8.12 12.53
C ALA A 172 -13.42 7.16 13.71
N GLN A 173 -12.63 6.10 13.52
CA GLN A 173 -12.23 5.20 14.62
C GLN A 173 -11.34 5.88 15.65
N GLU A 174 -10.39 6.72 15.22
CA GLU A 174 -9.57 7.55 16.12
C GLU A 174 -10.46 8.47 16.98
N ALA A 175 -11.43 9.16 16.36
CA ALA A 175 -12.37 10.03 17.06
C ALA A 175 -13.27 9.26 18.03
N LEU A 176 -13.82 8.12 17.62
CA LEU A 176 -14.61 7.24 18.49
C LEU A 176 -13.79 6.76 19.69
N CYS A 177 -12.52 6.42 19.49
CA CYS A 177 -11.63 6.03 20.59
C CYS A 177 -11.48 7.18 21.61
N VAL A 178 -11.28 8.41 21.14
CA VAL A 178 -11.21 9.60 21.99
C VAL A 178 -12.52 9.81 22.77
N GLU A 179 -13.66 9.73 22.10
CA GLU A 179 -14.98 9.90 22.70
C GLU A 179 -15.27 8.85 23.79
N TYR A 180 -14.90 7.59 23.54
CA TYR A 180 -15.09 6.53 24.54
C TYR A 180 -14.18 6.71 25.76
N ILE A 181 -12.94 7.18 25.59
CA ILE A 181 -12.08 7.49 26.73
C ILE A 181 -12.66 8.67 27.52
N GLN A 182 -13.09 9.73 26.85
CA GLN A 182 -13.71 10.89 27.51
C GLN A 182 -15.02 10.53 28.23
N GLY A 183 -15.79 9.58 27.70
CA GLY A 183 -17.00 9.03 28.31
C GLY A 183 -16.77 7.94 29.36
N GLY A 184 -15.52 7.57 29.65
CA GLY A 184 -15.16 6.53 30.63
C GLY A 184 -15.46 5.09 30.19
N ASN A 185 -15.79 4.85 28.92
CA ASN A 185 -16.00 3.51 28.37
C ASN A 185 -14.68 2.88 27.92
N ILE A 186 -13.87 2.48 28.91
CA ILE A 186 -12.47 2.08 28.70
C ILE A 186 -12.33 0.78 27.91
N GLU A 187 -13.21 -0.20 28.15
CA GLU A 187 -13.15 -1.50 27.46
C GLU A 187 -13.36 -1.32 25.94
N GLU A 188 -14.34 -0.51 25.57
CA GLU A 188 -14.66 -0.25 24.17
C GLU A 188 -13.58 0.62 23.50
N ALA A 189 -13.05 1.60 24.22
CA ALA A 189 -11.89 2.38 23.76
C ALA A 189 -10.68 1.47 23.49
N ALA A 190 -10.33 0.58 24.42
CA ALA A 190 -9.20 -0.33 24.26
C ALA A 190 -9.43 -1.31 23.10
N ARG A 191 -10.66 -1.79 22.89
CA ARG A 191 -11.03 -2.64 21.75
C ARG A 191 -10.81 -1.93 20.42
N ILE A 192 -11.27 -0.68 20.30
CA ILE A 192 -11.11 0.13 19.08
C ILE A 192 -9.63 0.48 18.86
N TYR A 193 -8.91 0.84 19.91
CA TYR A 193 -7.49 1.17 19.81
C TYR A 193 -6.64 -0.02 19.35
N ARG A 194 -6.92 -1.22 19.86
CA ARG A 194 -6.29 -2.46 19.36
C ARG A 194 -6.59 -2.68 17.87
N ALA A 195 -7.81 -2.38 17.43
CA ALA A 195 -8.19 -2.51 16.02
C ALA A 195 -7.47 -1.50 15.10
N LEU A 196 -7.06 -0.34 15.64
CA LEU A 196 -6.20 0.62 14.92
C LEU A 196 -4.76 0.13 14.74
N ASN A 197 -4.36 -0.95 15.41
CA ASN A 197 -3.12 -1.70 15.21
C ASN A 197 -1.85 -0.81 15.16
N GLY A 198 -1.75 0.15 16.08
CA GLY A 198 -0.59 1.03 16.21
C GLY A 198 -0.52 2.17 15.18
N THR A 199 -1.54 2.37 14.35
CA THR A 199 -1.59 3.53 13.43
C THR A 199 -1.86 4.85 14.13
N TYR A 200 -2.43 4.79 15.34
CA TYR A 200 -2.68 5.95 16.17
C TYR A 200 -1.66 5.99 17.32
N ASP A 201 -0.74 6.93 17.25
CA ASP A 201 0.31 7.09 18.26
C ASP A 201 -0.27 7.43 19.64
N MET A 202 0.27 6.79 20.69
CA MET A 202 -0.24 6.91 22.06
C MET A 202 -0.13 8.34 22.61
N ALA A 203 0.97 9.05 22.28
CA ALA A 203 1.14 10.42 22.73
C ALA A 203 0.17 11.36 22.00
N ARG A 204 -0.07 11.15 20.71
CA ARG A 204 -1.10 11.87 19.95
C ARG A 204 -2.50 11.61 20.52
N LEU A 205 -2.89 10.35 20.72
CA LEU A 205 -4.18 10.01 21.35
C LEU A 205 -4.34 10.67 22.71
N THR A 206 -3.31 10.63 23.55
CA THR A 206 -3.33 11.28 24.86
C THR A 206 -3.58 12.77 24.75
N ASN A 207 -2.92 13.45 23.80
CA ASN A 207 -3.11 14.87 23.54
C ASN A 207 -4.51 15.19 23.01
N ASP A 208 -5.03 14.39 22.07
CA ASP A 208 -6.34 14.59 21.43
C ASP A 208 -7.49 14.28 22.42
N THR A 209 -7.25 13.37 23.37
CA THR A 209 -8.21 13.00 24.41
C THR A 209 -8.21 13.95 25.59
N TYR A 210 -7.04 14.47 25.96
CA TYR A 210 -6.88 15.28 27.17
C TYR A 210 -7.75 16.54 27.11
N GLN A 211 -8.54 16.69 28.18
CA GLN A 211 -9.25 17.92 28.49
C GLN A 211 -8.79 18.36 29.89
N MET A 212 -8.96 19.65 30.24
CA MET A 212 -8.61 20.16 31.58
C MET A 212 -9.51 19.62 32.71
N ASP A 213 -10.32 18.60 32.43
CA ASP A 213 -11.23 17.91 33.33
C ASP A 213 -10.49 16.85 34.18
N ALA A 214 -10.90 16.68 35.44
CA ALA A 214 -10.36 15.67 36.34
C ALA A 214 -10.76 14.25 35.93
N ASP A 215 -11.99 14.06 35.46
CA ASP A 215 -12.54 12.74 35.16
C ASP A 215 -11.81 12.14 33.95
N VAL A 216 -11.49 12.97 32.94
CA VAL A 216 -10.74 12.57 31.75
C VAL A 216 -9.31 12.11 32.09
N VAL A 217 -8.67 12.68 33.12
CA VAL A 217 -7.33 12.23 33.56
C VAL A 217 -7.40 10.83 34.16
N GLY A 218 -8.45 10.55 34.94
CA GLY A 218 -8.71 9.20 35.47
C GLY A 218 -8.93 8.20 34.34
N SER A 219 -9.84 8.53 33.41
CA SER A 219 -10.14 7.68 32.26
C SER A 219 -8.93 7.42 31.36
N LEU A 220 -8.04 8.40 31.16
CA LEU A 220 -6.79 8.20 30.44
C LEU A 220 -5.86 7.22 31.14
N VAL A 221 -5.73 7.31 32.47
CA VAL A 221 -4.91 6.37 33.24
C VAL A 221 -5.52 4.97 33.20
N ASP A 222 -6.84 4.84 33.37
CA ASP A 222 -7.53 3.55 33.28
C ASP A 222 -7.39 2.93 31.89
N PHE A 223 -7.44 3.75 30.83
CA PHE A 223 -7.16 3.32 29.47
C PHE A 223 -5.74 2.80 29.28
N PHE A 224 -4.73 3.48 29.85
CA PHE A 224 -3.36 2.99 29.81
C PHE A 224 -3.19 1.66 30.58
N VAL A 225 -3.87 1.51 31.72
CA VAL A 225 -3.90 0.25 32.48
C VAL A 225 -4.55 -0.87 31.66
N ALA A 226 -5.64 -0.60 30.96
CA ALA A 226 -6.31 -1.57 30.08
C ALA A 226 -5.45 -2.06 28.90
N LEU A 227 -4.39 -1.30 28.56
CA LEU A 227 -3.42 -1.62 27.51
C LEU A 227 -2.06 -2.08 28.07
N GLN A 228 -1.93 -2.33 29.38
CA GLN A 228 -0.63 -2.65 29.99
C GLN A 228 -0.01 -3.92 29.42
N GLU A 229 -0.80 -4.97 29.14
CA GLU A 229 -0.33 -6.24 28.59
C GLU A 229 0.23 -6.06 27.17
N ASP A 230 -0.31 -5.09 26.44
CA ASP A 230 0.11 -4.71 25.10
C ASP A 230 1.09 -3.51 25.12
N GLY A 231 1.67 -3.22 26.29
CA GLY A 231 2.39 -1.97 26.57
C GLY A 231 3.57 -1.69 25.64
N GLN A 232 4.35 -2.73 25.30
CA GLN A 232 5.44 -2.63 24.32
C GLN A 232 4.91 -2.40 22.90
N THR A 233 3.85 -3.10 22.50
CA THR A 233 3.28 -3.02 21.14
C THR A 233 2.71 -1.63 20.87
N PHE A 234 2.05 -1.02 21.86
CA PHE A 234 1.41 0.28 21.69
C PHE A 234 2.18 1.46 22.26
N GLY A 235 3.34 1.22 22.89
CA GLY A 235 4.16 2.28 23.48
C GLY A 235 3.43 3.05 24.57
N THR A 236 2.66 2.36 25.43
CA THR A 236 1.82 2.97 26.49
C THR A 236 2.56 3.98 27.38
N ILE A 237 3.87 3.77 27.62
CA ILE A 237 4.74 4.73 28.32
C ILE A 237 4.75 6.13 27.68
N GLY A 238 4.65 6.23 26.35
CA GLY A 238 4.54 7.51 25.65
C GLY A 238 3.26 8.28 26.00
N GLY A 239 2.17 7.56 26.30
CA GLY A 239 0.92 8.16 26.79
C GLY A 239 1.10 8.76 28.18
N TYR A 240 1.73 8.03 29.11
CA TYR A 240 2.05 8.54 30.45
C TYR A 240 2.96 9.77 30.43
N GLU A 241 4.00 9.76 29.59
CA GLU A 241 4.90 10.91 29.43
C GLU A 241 4.16 12.15 28.89
N MET A 242 3.28 11.96 27.90
CA MET A 242 2.47 13.05 27.36
C MET A 242 1.48 13.57 28.41
N LEU A 243 0.77 12.68 29.10
CA LEU A 243 -0.18 13.06 30.16
C LEU A 243 0.52 13.86 31.26
N TYR A 244 1.69 13.41 31.71
CA TYR A 244 2.50 14.15 32.68
C TYR A 244 2.85 15.55 32.17
N LYS A 245 3.35 15.65 30.94
CA LYS A 245 3.74 16.93 30.33
C LYS A 245 2.56 17.91 30.24
N LEU A 246 1.38 17.42 29.87
CA LEU A 246 0.15 18.22 29.81
C LEU A 246 -0.27 18.71 31.20
N LEU A 247 -0.26 17.81 32.19
CA LEU A 247 -0.60 18.17 33.58
C LEU A 247 0.41 19.15 34.20
N GLU A 248 1.70 19.00 33.89
CA GLU A 248 2.75 19.91 34.34
C GLU A 248 2.58 21.30 33.73
N ARG A 249 2.42 21.36 32.41
CA ARG A 249 2.20 22.60 31.66
C ARG A 249 0.98 23.38 32.15
N ASN A 250 -0.08 22.66 32.53
CA ASN A 250 -1.33 23.26 32.97
C ASN A 250 -1.42 23.46 34.49
N ASN A 251 -0.34 23.25 35.24
CA ASN A 251 -0.32 23.33 36.71
C ASN A 251 -1.37 22.44 37.41
N GLN A 252 -1.69 21.30 36.79
CA GLN A 252 -2.71 20.36 37.21
C GLN A 252 -2.14 19.12 37.92
N LEU A 253 -0.82 19.03 38.08
CA LEU A 253 -0.19 18.00 38.91
C LEU A 253 -0.43 18.28 40.39
N ASN A 254 -1.56 17.81 40.90
CA ASN A 254 -1.87 17.76 42.33
C ASN A 254 -1.52 16.38 42.91
N ARG A 255 -1.59 16.25 44.24
CA ARG A 255 -1.21 15.03 44.96
C ARG A 255 -1.98 13.80 44.51
N GLU A 256 -3.27 13.95 44.23
CA GLU A 256 -4.15 12.84 43.85
C GLU A 256 -3.82 12.33 42.44
N ARG A 257 -3.77 13.23 41.45
CA ARG A 257 -3.42 12.88 40.06
C ARG A 257 -2.00 12.30 39.98
N SER A 258 -1.03 12.86 40.70
CA SER A 258 0.31 12.30 40.78
C SER A 258 0.34 10.91 41.43
N ARG A 259 -0.56 10.64 42.39
CA ARG A 259 -0.65 9.33 43.04
C ARG A 259 -1.27 8.29 42.10
N ILE A 260 -2.34 8.65 41.38
CA ILE A 260 -3.00 7.78 40.41
C ILE A 260 -2.00 7.34 39.33
N ILE A 261 -1.31 8.31 38.71
CA ILE A 261 -0.27 8.03 37.69
C ILE A 261 0.88 7.19 38.27
N PHE A 262 1.33 7.49 39.49
CA PHE A 262 2.39 6.70 40.12
C PHE A 262 2.00 5.23 40.27
N HIS A 263 0.80 4.95 40.80
CA HIS A 263 0.36 3.57 41.02
C HIS A 263 0.19 2.80 39.72
N SER A 264 -0.29 3.44 38.66
CA SER A 264 -0.46 2.77 37.36
C SER A 264 0.86 2.50 36.64
N LEU A 265 1.94 3.20 37.00
CA LEU A 265 3.31 2.93 36.51
C LEU A 265 3.99 1.77 37.25
N VAL A 266 3.51 1.37 38.43
CA VAL A 266 4.15 0.31 39.22
C VAL A 266 3.95 -1.04 38.52
N GLY A 267 5.06 -1.70 38.18
CA GLY A 267 5.03 -3.01 37.55
C GLY A 267 4.86 -2.96 36.04
N LEU A 268 4.64 -1.76 35.47
CA LEU A 268 4.53 -1.55 34.03
C LEU A 268 5.79 -2.02 33.29
N GLU A 269 6.96 -1.91 33.91
CA GLU A 269 8.24 -2.34 33.35
C GLU A 269 8.29 -3.83 32.96
N HIS A 270 7.47 -4.69 33.60
CA HIS A 270 7.43 -6.12 33.30
C HIS A 270 6.78 -6.44 31.95
N PHE A 271 6.07 -5.49 31.36
CA PHE A 271 5.43 -5.60 30.05
C PHE A 271 6.29 -5.04 28.91
N TYR A 272 7.50 -4.57 29.22
CA TYR A 272 8.46 -4.07 28.25
C TYR A 272 9.65 -5.03 28.13
N SER A 273 10.10 -5.23 26.89
CA SER A 273 11.29 -6.02 26.57
C SER A 273 12.45 -5.13 26.09
N ASP A 274 12.15 -3.94 25.57
CA ASP A 274 13.17 -2.98 25.14
C ASP A 274 13.78 -2.25 26.36
N PRO A 275 15.10 -2.35 26.59
CA PRO A 275 15.78 -1.64 27.68
C PRO A 275 15.56 -0.12 27.67
N LEU A 276 15.37 0.49 26.50
CA LEU A 276 15.10 1.93 26.40
C LEU A 276 13.74 2.29 27.00
N ASP A 277 12.72 1.50 26.69
CA ASP A 277 11.36 1.75 27.22
C ASP A 277 11.28 1.42 28.72
N ILE A 278 11.97 0.37 29.18
CA ILE A 278 12.12 0.09 30.62
C ILE A 278 12.73 1.30 31.33
N GLY A 279 13.81 1.86 30.79
CA GLY A 279 14.45 3.07 31.33
C GLY A 279 13.54 4.30 31.34
N ARG A 280 12.65 4.43 30.34
CA ARG A 280 11.62 5.48 30.32
C ARG A 280 10.59 5.31 31.43
N VAL A 281 10.09 4.08 31.65
CA VAL A 281 9.18 3.75 32.75
C VAL A 281 9.81 4.07 34.10
N GLU A 282 11.07 3.65 34.31
CA GLU A 282 11.83 3.94 35.53
C GLU A 282 12.00 5.44 35.77
N THR A 283 12.39 6.18 34.74
CA THR A 283 12.56 7.63 34.80
C THR A 283 11.24 8.32 35.16
N MET A 284 10.14 7.89 34.55
CA MET A 284 8.81 8.45 34.81
C MET A 284 8.35 8.17 36.25
N ARG A 285 8.61 6.96 36.75
CA ARG A 285 8.36 6.58 38.15
C ARG A 285 9.17 7.43 39.13
N VAL A 286 10.46 7.66 38.88
CA VAL A 286 11.30 8.54 39.71
C VAL A 286 10.78 9.98 39.71
N LYS A 287 10.37 10.51 38.55
CA LYS A 287 9.71 11.84 38.46
C LYS A 287 8.47 11.90 39.35
N MET A 288 7.64 10.84 39.37
CA MET A 288 6.43 10.81 40.18
C MET A 288 6.73 10.75 41.67
N ILE A 289 7.72 9.97 42.08
CA ILE A 289 8.20 9.92 43.47
C ILE A 289 8.64 11.31 43.93
N ASN A 290 9.49 11.98 43.14
CA ASN A 290 9.99 13.32 43.47
C ASN A 290 8.84 14.33 43.59
N LYS A 291 7.87 14.29 42.67
CA LYS A 291 6.69 15.16 42.72
C LYS A 291 5.85 14.91 43.96
N LEU A 292 5.58 13.64 44.29
CA LEU A 292 4.82 13.27 45.49
C LEU A 292 5.51 13.72 46.79
N GLN A 293 6.83 13.59 46.87
CA GLN A 293 7.62 14.07 48.01
C GLN A 293 7.57 15.60 48.16
N SER A 294 7.51 16.35 47.05
CA SER A 294 7.43 17.82 47.10
C SER A 294 6.18 18.32 47.85
N PHE A 295 5.05 17.62 47.74
CA PHE A 295 3.83 17.97 48.48
C PHE A 295 3.94 17.71 49.98
N VAL A 296 4.78 16.75 50.40
CA VAL A 296 5.03 16.46 51.82
C VAL A 296 5.95 17.54 52.41
N LYS A 297 7.04 17.89 51.71
CA LYS A 297 7.99 18.92 52.14
C LYS A 297 7.36 20.32 52.21
N GLY A 298 6.50 20.67 51.23
CA GLY A 298 5.78 21.95 51.22
C GLY A 298 4.82 22.15 52.39
N LYS A 299 4.23 21.07 52.92
CA LYS A 299 3.33 21.15 54.10
C LYS A 299 4.07 21.42 55.41
N VAL A 300 5.36 21.10 55.50
CA VAL A 300 6.18 21.34 56.71
C VAL A 300 6.68 22.80 56.74
N ALA A 301 6.90 23.42 55.58
CA ALA A 301 7.35 24.81 55.49
C ALA A 301 6.25 25.84 55.77
N GLY A 302 4.97 25.52 55.50
CA GLY A 302 3.82 26.40 55.74
C GLY A 302 3.17 26.31 57.13
N ARG A 303 3.79 25.63 58.09
CA ARG A 303 3.33 25.50 59.49
C ARG A 303 4.27 26.16 60.51
N ARG A 304 5.03 27.18 60.09
CA ARG A 304 5.84 28.02 60.98
C ARG A 304 5.30 29.44 60.98
#